data_AF-A0AAV7PZ11-F1
#
_entry.id   AF-A0AAV7PZ11-F1
#
_cell.length_a   1.000
_cell.length_b   1.000
_cell.length_c   1.000
_cell.angle_alpha   90.00
_cell.angle_beta   90.00
_cell.angle_gamma   90.00
#
_symmetry.space_group_name_H-M   'P 1'
#
loop_
_entity.id
_entity.type
_entity.pdbx_description
1 polymer ?
#
loop_
_entity_poly.entity_id
_entity_poly.type
_entity_poly.pdbx_seq_one_letter_code
_entity_poly.pdbx_strand_id
1 'polypeptide(L)'
;MENCTSAVEVVESPSLLPEELEDSPPILAEKTVEEEDEEKKYELCQLKNCCERVVINVSGLKFETQVRTLGRYPDTLLGDPRRRIRFFDPIRNEYFFDRNRPCFDSILYYYQSGGRLRRPANVPLDVFIEELNFYQLGDEVLAKFREDEGFAKEEVRLLPEREFMKQVWLLFEHPDSSSAARIIAIISVMVILISIVIFCLETLPDFRDERDLSLPVCPLSHP
;
A
#
# COMPACT_ATOMS: atom_id res chain seq x y z
N MET A 1 -4.58 -49.41 61.24
CA MET A 1 -5.71 -49.37 62.17
C MET A 1 -6.73 -48.41 61.58
N GLU A 2 -7.81 -48.97 61.00
CA GLU A 2 -9.21 -48.81 61.49
C GLU A 2 -9.85 -47.55 60.85
N ASN A 3 -11.02 -47.51 60.23
CA ASN A 3 -12.17 -48.39 59.97
C ASN A 3 -12.91 -47.71 58.79
N CYS A 4 -13.39 -48.38 57.74
CA CYS A 4 -14.60 -49.22 57.68
C CYS A 4 -15.89 -48.60 58.27
N THR A 5 -16.75 -48.14 57.36
CA THR A 5 -18.17 -48.56 57.21
C THR A 5 -19.22 -48.18 58.27
N SER A 6 -20.19 -47.37 57.88
CA SER A 6 -21.66 -47.64 57.84
C SER A 6 -22.40 -46.30 57.69
N ALA A 7 -23.11 -46.03 56.60
CA ALA A 7 -24.47 -46.50 56.26
C ALA A 7 -25.56 -45.86 57.14
N VAL A 8 -26.48 -45.10 56.52
CA VAL A 8 -27.95 -45.29 56.50
C VAL A 8 -28.57 -44.21 55.60
N GLU A 9 -29.20 -44.64 54.50
CA GLU A 9 -30.21 -43.91 53.72
C GLU A 9 -31.51 -43.76 54.51
N VAL A 10 -32.27 -42.67 54.33
CA VAL A 10 -33.76 -42.68 54.25
C VAL A 10 -34.25 -41.42 53.48
N VAL A 11 -34.74 -41.63 52.25
CA VAL A 11 -36.00 -41.14 51.60
C VAL A 11 -36.15 -39.61 51.35
N GLU A 12 -36.03 -39.11 50.10
CA GLU A 12 -37.07 -38.89 49.03
C GLU A 12 -38.08 -37.75 49.36
N SER A 13 -38.43 -36.75 48.53
CA SER A 13 -38.43 -36.54 47.06
C SER A 13 -38.51 -35.00 46.76
N PRO A 14 -38.97 -34.48 45.59
CA PRO A 14 -38.13 -33.94 44.52
C PRO A 14 -38.39 -32.45 44.17
N SER A 15 -37.69 -32.00 43.12
CA SER A 15 -38.06 -30.94 42.16
C SER A 15 -37.70 -29.47 42.48
N LEU A 16 -36.64 -28.98 41.81
CA LEU A 16 -36.63 -27.96 40.75
C LEU A 16 -35.29 -27.21 40.75
N LEU A 17 -34.54 -27.41 39.66
CA LEU A 17 -33.30 -26.72 39.24
C LEU A 17 -33.60 -25.28 38.75
N PRO A 18 -32.62 -24.55 38.18
CA PRO A 18 -31.36 -24.04 38.73
C PRO A 18 -31.32 -22.49 38.50
N GLU A 19 -30.30 -21.74 38.88
CA GLU A 19 -29.21 -21.33 37.97
C GLU A 19 -28.28 -20.41 38.77
N GLU A 20 -26.98 -20.67 38.80
CA GLU A 20 -25.95 -19.61 38.69
C GLU A 20 -24.63 -20.21 38.18
N LEU A 21 -23.95 -19.38 37.36
CA LEU A 21 -22.52 -19.39 37.02
C LEU A 21 -22.07 -20.48 36.01
N GLU A 22 -21.49 -20.16 34.85
CA GLU A 22 -20.44 -19.18 34.54
C GLU A 22 -20.40 -18.90 33.01
N ASP A 23 -20.19 -17.65 32.60
CA ASP A 23 -19.25 -17.30 31.51
C ASP A 23 -19.12 -15.77 31.33
N SER A 24 -17.90 -15.29 31.13
CA SER A 24 -17.57 -13.95 30.61
C SER A 24 -16.29 -14.12 29.78
N PRO A 25 -16.16 -13.57 28.55
CA PRO A 25 -16.17 -12.11 28.24
C PRO A 25 -16.74 -11.80 26.81
N PRO A 26 -16.54 -10.63 26.14
CA PRO A 26 -16.03 -9.31 26.54
C PRO A 26 -17.06 -8.16 26.34
N ILE A 27 -16.76 -7.01 26.95
CA ILE A 27 -17.52 -5.76 26.90
C ILE A 27 -17.54 -5.22 25.46
N LEU A 28 -18.70 -5.29 24.80
CA LEU A 28 -19.02 -4.50 23.61
C LEU A 28 -19.32 -3.08 24.10
N ALA A 29 -18.60 -2.09 23.59
CA ALA A 29 -18.83 -0.68 23.90
C ALA A 29 -20.27 -0.31 23.51
N GLU A 30 -21.12 -0.06 24.51
CA GLU A 30 -22.42 0.58 24.30
C GLU A 30 -22.17 2.00 23.81
N LYS A 31 -22.51 2.25 22.55
CA LYS A 31 -22.52 3.59 21.97
C LYS A 31 -23.45 4.46 22.81
N THR A 32 -22.96 5.60 23.28
CA THR A 32 -23.76 6.48 24.14
C THR A 32 -24.97 7.00 23.38
N VAL A 33 -26.11 7.12 24.07
CA VAL A 33 -27.39 7.59 23.48
C VAL A 33 -27.23 8.95 22.77
N GLU A 34 -26.28 9.77 23.21
CA GLU A 34 -25.93 11.06 22.58
C GLU A 34 -25.27 10.91 21.20
N GLU A 35 -24.43 9.87 20.99
CA GLU A 35 -23.79 9.58 19.70
C GLU A 35 -24.78 8.98 18.68
N GLU A 36 -25.76 8.19 19.13
CA GLU A 36 -26.82 7.69 18.25
C GLU A 36 -27.78 8.78 17.79
N ASP A 37 -28.11 9.74 18.65
CA ASP A 37 -28.97 10.88 18.32
C ASP A 37 -28.29 11.85 17.34
N GLU A 38 -26.96 12.03 17.44
CA GLU A 38 -26.20 12.82 16.48
C GLU A 38 -26.15 12.15 15.09
N GLU A 39 -25.97 10.83 15.05
CA GLU A 39 -25.90 10.05 13.80
C GLU A 39 -27.25 10.01 13.08
N LYS A 40 -28.35 9.80 13.81
CA LYS A 40 -29.73 9.89 13.27
C LYS A 40 -30.07 11.30 12.78
N LYS A 41 -29.58 12.34 13.45
CA LYS A 41 -29.72 13.73 13.01
C LYS A 41 -28.94 14.00 11.72
N TYR A 42 -27.73 13.44 11.59
CA TYR A 42 -26.94 13.49 10.36
C TYR A 42 -27.66 12.77 9.20
N GLU A 43 -28.20 11.57 9.41
CA GLU A 43 -28.97 10.84 8.39
C GLU A 43 -30.24 11.58 7.97
N LEU A 44 -30.98 12.14 8.92
CA LEU A 44 -32.21 12.90 8.64
C LEU A 44 -31.92 14.23 7.91
N CYS A 45 -30.83 14.92 8.25
CA CYS A 45 -30.33 16.08 7.52
C CYS A 45 -29.86 15.72 6.11
N GLN A 46 -29.18 14.59 5.94
CA GLN A 46 -28.77 14.06 4.64
C GLN A 46 -29.98 13.72 3.76
N LEU A 47 -31.06 13.20 4.33
CA LEU A 47 -32.28 12.91 3.60
C LEU A 47 -32.98 14.17 3.07
N LYS A 48 -33.00 15.26 3.85
CA LYS A 48 -33.61 16.54 3.47
C LYS A 48 -32.80 17.33 2.44
N ASN A 49 -31.47 17.21 2.44
CA ASN A 49 -30.58 17.97 1.54
C ASN A 49 -29.93 17.10 0.44
N CYS A 50 -30.34 15.84 0.25
CA CYS A 50 -29.73 14.94 -0.72
C CYS A 50 -29.73 15.48 -2.16
N CYS A 51 -30.76 16.24 -2.54
CA CYS A 51 -30.92 16.83 -3.87
C CYS A 51 -30.45 18.29 -3.96
N GLU A 52 -29.98 18.88 -2.86
CA GLU A 52 -29.49 20.26 -2.85
C GLU A 52 -28.25 20.38 -3.74
N ARG A 53 -28.21 21.45 -4.55
CA ARG A 53 -27.08 21.73 -5.44
C ARG A 53 -26.04 22.55 -4.71
N VAL A 54 -24.78 22.21 -4.94
CA VAL A 54 -23.62 22.89 -4.39
C VAL A 54 -22.79 23.46 -5.53
N VAL A 55 -22.42 24.72 -5.41
CA VAL A 55 -21.54 25.41 -6.34
C VAL A 55 -20.11 25.38 -5.82
N ILE A 56 -19.18 24.92 -6.67
CA ILE A 56 -17.75 24.88 -6.40
C ILE A 56 -17.05 25.74 -7.44
N ASN A 57 -16.42 26.81 -6.99
CA ASN A 57 -15.67 27.74 -7.81
C ASN A 57 -14.17 27.45 -7.68
N VAL A 58 -13.56 26.95 -8.75
CA VAL A 58 -12.11 26.71 -8.84
C VAL A 58 -11.47 27.82 -9.66
N SER A 59 -10.81 28.77 -9.00
CA SER A 59 -10.09 29.89 -9.61
C SER A 59 -10.92 30.64 -10.66
N GLY A 60 -12.23 30.79 -10.43
CA GLY A 60 -13.21 31.41 -11.32
C GLY A 60 -14.03 30.45 -12.20
N LEU A 61 -13.70 29.15 -12.26
CA LEU A 61 -14.49 28.14 -12.98
C LEU A 61 -15.54 27.57 -12.05
N LYS A 62 -16.81 27.80 -12.36
CA LYS A 62 -17.90 27.28 -11.54
C LYS A 62 -18.33 25.90 -12.01
N PHE A 63 -18.31 24.98 -11.07
CA PHE A 63 -18.87 23.65 -11.18
C PHE A 63 -20.07 23.55 -10.27
N GLU A 64 -21.02 22.70 -10.64
CA GLU A 64 -22.21 22.47 -9.83
C GLU A 64 -22.53 20.99 -9.76
N THR A 65 -22.81 20.51 -8.56
CA THR A 65 -23.14 19.11 -8.30
C THR A 65 -24.16 19.01 -7.17
N GLN A 66 -24.53 17.80 -6.75
CA GLN A 66 -25.46 17.59 -5.63
C GLN A 66 -24.70 17.23 -4.36
N VAL A 67 -25.25 17.60 -3.19
CA VAL A 67 -24.68 17.24 -1.88
C VAL A 67 -24.48 15.72 -1.78
N ARG A 68 -25.47 14.92 -2.25
CA ARG A 68 -25.35 13.45 -2.26
C ARG A 68 -24.19 12.91 -3.10
N THR A 69 -23.78 13.62 -4.15
CA THR A 69 -22.66 13.21 -5.00
C THR A 69 -21.35 13.32 -4.23
N LEU A 70 -21.17 14.40 -3.48
CA LEU A 70 -20.00 14.59 -2.62
C LEU A 70 -20.02 13.61 -1.43
N GLY A 71 -21.21 13.39 -0.85
CA GLY A 71 -21.42 12.47 0.27
C GLY A 71 -21.12 11.00 -0.01
N ARG A 72 -20.87 10.62 -1.27
CA ARG A 72 -20.42 9.26 -1.63
C ARG A 72 -19.05 8.92 -1.03
N TYR A 73 -18.21 9.92 -0.77
CA TYR A 73 -16.87 9.75 -0.21
C TYR A 73 -16.67 10.69 0.98
N PRO A 74 -17.24 10.37 2.16
CA PRO A 74 -17.28 11.26 3.31
C PRO A 74 -15.89 11.60 3.87
N ASP A 75 -14.89 10.74 3.68
CA ASP A 75 -13.52 10.95 4.20
C ASP A 75 -12.68 11.95 3.38
N THR A 76 -13.21 12.41 2.25
CA THR A 76 -12.54 13.36 1.36
C THR A 76 -12.82 14.82 1.74
N LEU A 77 -12.01 15.76 1.26
CA LEU A 77 -12.19 17.19 1.56
C LEU A 77 -13.60 17.69 1.19
N LEU A 78 -14.09 17.33 0.01
CA LEU A 78 -15.41 17.78 -0.46
C LEU A 78 -16.55 16.96 0.14
N GLY A 79 -16.32 15.70 0.51
CA GLY A 79 -17.32 14.85 1.14
C GLY A 79 -17.65 15.28 2.57
N ASP A 80 -16.63 15.63 3.35
CA ASP A 80 -16.76 16.06 4.75
C ASP A 80 -17.25 17.52 4.85
N PRO A 81 -18.46 17.79 5.36
CA PRO A 81 -18.95 19.15 5.57
C PRO A 81 -18.02 20.00 6.45
N ARG A 82 -17.37 19.39 7.45
CA ARG A 82 -16.47 20.06 8.41
C ARG A 82 -15.17 20.50 7.77
N ARG A 83 -14.71 19.80 6.71
CA ARG A 83 -13.51 20.18 5.95
C ARG A 83 -13.83 21.23 4.91
N ARG A 84 -14.87 21.04 4.10
CA ARG A 84 -15.20 21.98 3.01
C ARG A 84 -15.71 23.33 3.50
N ILE A 85 -16.32 23.43 4.69
CA ILE A 85 -16.86 24.71 5.20
C ILE A 85 -15.79 25.81 5.32
N ARG A 86 -14.52 25.43 5.47
CA ARG A 86 -13.38 26.37 5.49
C ARG A 86 -13.19 27.15 4.19
N PHE A 87 -13.77 26.66 3.09
CA PHE A 87 -13.68 27.23 1.75
C PHE A 87 -15.00 27.90 1.31
N PHE A 88 -16.01 27.96 2.17
CA PHE A 88 -17.31 28.49 1.82
C PHE A 88 -17.34 30.02 1.87
N ASP A 89 -17.75 30.65 0.77
CA ASP A 89 -18.05 32.07 0.68
C ASP A 89 -19.57 32.29 0.88
N PRO A 90 -20.01 32.85 2.03
CA PRO A 90 -21.43 33.05 2.32
C PRO A 90 -22.08 34.16 1.48
N ILE A 91 -21.30 35.08 0.91
CA ILE A 91 -21.83 36.17 0.09
C ILE A 91 -22.23 35.63 -1.28
N ARG A 92 -21.41 34.75 -1.84
CA ARG A 92 -21.60 34.16 -3.17
C ARG A 92 -22.31 32.80 -3.14
N ASN A 93 -22.48 32.24 -1.95
CA ASN A 93 -23.06 30.91 -1.72
C ASN A 93 -22.34 29.82 -2.52
N GLU A 94 -21.00 29.84 -2.49
CA GLU A 94 -20.15 28.89 -3.22
C GLU A 94 -18.93 28.50 -2.41
N TYR A 95 -18.35 27.33 -2.71
CA TYR A 95 -17.03 26.96 -2.19
C TYR A 95 -15.95 27.47 -3.14
N PHE A 96 -14.99 28.24 -2.65
CA PHE A 96 -13.92 28.81 -3.47
C PHE A 96 -12.58 28.13 -3.22
N PHE A 97 -11.93 27.72 -4.32
CA PHE A 97 -10.62 27.08 -4.33
C PHE A 97 -9.70 27.82 -5.31
N ASP A 98 -8.60 28.40 -4.82
CA ASP A 98 -7.56 29.00 -5.66
C ASP A 98 -6.57 27.92 -6.15
N ARG A 99 -7.06 27.02 -7.03
CA ARG A 99 -6.38 25.78 -7.44
C ARG A 99 -6.43 25.51 -8.95
N ASN A 100 -5.90 24.37 -9.38
CA ASN A 100 -5.75 24.04 -10.79
C ASN A 100 -7.11 23.72 -11.44
N ARG A 101 -7.54 24.59 -12.36
CA ARG A 101 -8.86 24.47 -13.02
C ARG A 101 -8.99 23.18 -13.86
N PRO A 102 -8.06 22.84 -14.77
CA PRO A 102 -8.12 21.59 -15.53
C PRO A 102 -8.27 20.31 -14.70
N CYS A 103 -7.61 20.23 -13.54
CA CYS A 103 -7.66 19.04 -12.69
C CYS A 103 -9.06 18.76 -12.13
N PHE A 104 -9.84 19.81 -11.85
CA PHE A 104 -11.07 19.67 -11.08
C PHE A 104 -12.16 18.89 -11.81
N ASP A 105 -12.19 18.91 -13.14
CA ASP A 105 -13.16 18.13 -13.93
C ASP A 105 -13.05 16.63 -13.61
N SER A 106 -11.83 16.10 -13.63
CA SER A 106 -11.54 14.71 -13.25
C SER A 106 -11.87 14.40 -11.79
N ILE A 107 -11.61 15.35 -10.89
CA ILE A 107 -11.86 15.19 -9.46
C ILE A 107 -13.36 15.15 -9.19
N LEU A 108 -14.14 16.03 -9.82
CA LEU A 108 -15.59 16.01 -9.72
C LEU A 108 -16.17 14.74 -10.36
N TYR A 109 -15.62 14.33 -11.51
CA TYR A 109 -16.03 13.10 -12.18
C TYR A 109 -15.79 11.85 -11.34
N TYR A 110 -14.76 11.82 -10.50
CA TYR A 110 -14.54 10.74 -9.53
C TYR A 110 -15.75 10.54 -8.60
N TYR A 111 -16.30 11.63 -8.05
CA TYR A 111 -17.52 11.56 -7.25
C TYR A 111 -18.73 11.11 -8.07
N GLN A 112 -18.92 11.66 -9.26
CA GLN A 112 -20.08 11.38 -10.12
C GLN A 112 -20.10 9.92 -10.61
N SER A 113 -18.96 9.43 -11.08
CA SER A 113 -18.79 8.08 -11.63
C SER A 113 -18.75 6.99 -10.57
N GLY A 114 -18.52 7.35 -9.30
CA GLY A 114 -18.37 6.39 -8.21
C GLY A 114 -17.00 5.73 -8.22
N GLY A 115 -15.96 6.51 -8.51
CA GLY A 115 -14.58 6.11 -8.23
C GLY A 115 -13.68 6.02 -9.45
N ARG A 116 -14.14 6.42 -10.64
CA ARG A 116 -13.30 6.46 -11.84
C ARG A 116 -12.47 7.73 -11.84
N LEU A 117 -11.16 7.56 -11.86
CA LEU A 117 -10.21 8.67 -11.89
C LEU A 117 -9.37 8.58 -13.17
N ARG A 118 -9.29 9.68 -13.91
CA ARG A 118 -8.47 9.80 -15.13
C ARG A 118 -7.82 11.17 -15.13
N ARG A 119 -6.52 11.22 -15.37
CA ARG A 119 -5.80 12.50 -15.48
C ARG A 119 -6.16 13.20 -16.79
N PRO A 120 -6.40 14.52 -16.78
CA PRO A 120 -6.54 15.29 -18.01
C PRO A 120 -5.24 15.24 -18.83
N ALA A 121 -5.34 15.03 -20.15
CA ALA A 121 -4.17 14.86 -21.01
C ALA A 121 -3.23 16.08 -21.05
N ASN A 122 -3.77 17.27 -20.80
CA ASN A 122 -3.05 18.55 -20.76
C ASN A 122 -2.46 18.89 -19.39
N VAL A 123 -2.53 17.99 -18.42
CA VAL A 123 -2.06 18.21 -17.04
C VAL A 123 -0.89 17.28 -16.73
N PRO A 124 0.26 17.81 -16.28
CA PRO A 124 1.38 17.01 -15.78
C PRO A 124 0.98 16.09 -14.63
N LEU A 125 1.63 14.92 -14.52
CA LEU A 125 1.28 13.90 -13.54
C LEU A 125 1.44 14.38 -12.09
N ASP A 126 2.57 15.00 -11.80
CA ASP A 126 2.91 15.59 -10.50
C ASP A 126 1.86 16.60 -10.05
N VAL A 127 1.48 17.53 -10.95
CA VAL A 127 0.43 18.51 -10.68
C VAL A 127 -0.90 17.83 -10.36
N PHE A 128 -1.27 16.77 -11.10
CA PHE A 128 -2.51 16.06 -10.81
C PHE A 128 -2.45 15.35 -9.45
N ILE A 129 -1.33 14.67 -9.13
CA ILE A 129 -1.12 14.01 -7.84
C ILE A 129 -1.23 15.01 -6.67
N GLU A 130 -0.65 16.21 -6.81
CA GLU A 130 -0.80 17.28 -5.81
C GLU A 130 -2.27 17.64 -5.57
N GLU A 131 -3.07 17.72 -6.63
CA GLU A 131 -4.51 17.97 -6.48
C GLU A 131 -5.24 16.80 -5.82
N LEU A 132 -4.94 15.55 -6.18
CA LEU A 132 -5.53 14.38 -5.52
C LEU A 132 -5.26 14.37 -4.00
N ASN A 133 -4.04 14.75 -3.61
CA ASN A 133 -3.64 14.92 -2.22
C ASN A 133 -4.38 16.09 -1.55
N PHE A 134 -4.49 17.24 -2.24
CA PHE A 134 -5.19 18.40 -1.72
C PHE A 134 -6.67 18.09 -1.42
N TYR A 135 -7.37 17.45 -2.37
CA TYR A 135 -8.77 17.06 -2.19
C TYR A 135 -8.96 15.81 -1.32
N GLN A 136 -7.85 15.23 -0.85
CA GLN A 136 -7.82 14.12 0.10
C GLN A 136 -8.63 12.92 -0.39
N LEU A 137 -8.42 12.49 -1.66
CA LEU A 137 -9.13 11.34 -2.21
C LEU A 137 -8.73 9.99 -1.58
N GLY A 138 -7.68 9.97 -0.77
CA GLY A 138 -7.22 8.79 -0.02
C GLY A 138 -6.03 8.10 -0.68
N ASP A 139 -5.18 7.50 0.16
CA ASP A 139 -3.93 6.87 -0.29
C ASP A 139 -4.18 5.65 -1.18
N GLU A 140 -5.27 4.91 -0.95
CA GLU A 140 -5.65 3.76 -1.78
C GLU A 140 -6.00 4.20 -3.21
N VAL A 141 -6.74 5.30 -3.35
CA VAL A 141 -7.11 5.87 -4.65
C VAL A 141 -5.88 6.38 -5.37
N LEU A 142 -4.98 7.04 -4.65
CA LEU A 142 -3.73 7.53 -5.21
C LEU A 142 -2.81 6.37 -5.64
N ALA A 143 -2.71 5.31 -4.85
CA ALA A 143 -1.93 4.13 -5.17
C ALA A 143 -2.44 3.44 -6.44
N LYS A 144 -3.76 3.22 -6.52
CA LYS A 144 -4.40 2.66 -7.72
C LYS A 144 -4.19 3.54 -8.95
N PHE A 145 -4.31 4.86 -8.79
CA PHE A 145 -4.08 5.81 -9.88
C PHE A 145 -2.63 5.75 -10.39
N ARG A 146 -1.64 5.64 -9.49
CA ARG A 146 -0.23 5.46 -9.86
C ARG A 146 0.00 4.17 -10.64
N GLU A 147 -0.61 3.07 -10.20
CA GLU A 147 -0.57 1.78 -10.90
C GLU A 147 -1.16 1.89 -12.31
N ASP A 148 -2.33 2.52 -12.45
CA ASP A 148 -3.00 2.74 -13.74
C ASP A 148 -2.19 3.62 -14.71
N GLU A 149 -1.38 4.56 -14.19
CA GLU A 149 -0.46 5.39 -14.98
C GLU A 149 0.88 4.68 -15.30
N GLY A 150 1.04 3.42 -14.88
CA GLY A 150 2.22 2.59 -15.17
C GLY A 150 3.36 2.69 -14.16
N PHE A 151 3.12 3.33 -13.00
CA PHE A 151 4.06 3.29 -11.88
C PHE A 151 3.78 2.02 -11.10
N ALA A 152 4.51 0.95 -11.41
CA ALA A 152 4.57 -0.21 -10.53
C ALA A 152 4.92 0.29 -9.12
N LYS A 153 4.18 -0.15 -8.11
CA LYS A 153 4.52 0.08 -6.71
C LYS A 153 5.99 -0.32 -6.58
N GLU A 154 6.85 0.64 -6.26
CA GLU A 154 8.23 0.34 -5.94
C GLU A 154 8.15 -0.69 -4.81
N GLU A 155 8.40 -1.96 -5.13
CA GLU A 155 8.39 -3.01 -4.13
C GLU A 155 9.42 -2.57 -3.12
N VAL A 156 8.96 -2.12 -1.95
CA VAL A 156 9.84 -1.90 -0.80
C VAL A 156 10.33 -3.30 -0.45
N ARG A 157 11.39 -3.74 -1.11
CA ARG A 157 12.07 -4.99 -0.82
C ARG A 157 12.54 -4.84 0.62
N LEU A 158 11.82 -5.51 1.51
CA LEU A 158 12.11 -5.47 2.92
C LEU A 158 13.55 -5.96 3.08
N LEU A 159 14.42 -5.08 3.58
CA LEU A 159 15.79 -5.45 3.87
C LEU A 159 15.72 -6.62 4.88
N PRO A 160 16.53 -7.68 4.69
CA PRO A 160 16.57 -8.79 5.63
C PRO A 160 16.75 -8.26 7.07
N GLU A 161 15.98 -8.77 8.04
CA GLU A 161 16.01 -8.31 9.44
C GLU A 161 17.40 -8.42 10.08
N ARG A 162 18.24 -9.34 9.57
CA ARG A 162 19.61 -9.53 10.07
C ARG A 162 20.56 -8.53 9.39
N GLU A 163 21.24 -7.74 10.21
CA GLU A 163 22.23 -6.74 9.78
C GLU A 163 23.30 -7.32 8.83
N PHE A 164 23.77 -8.55 9.06
CA PHE A 164 24.72 -9.21 8.16
C PHE A 164 24.13 -9.49 6.77
N MET A 165 22.90 -10.01 6.71
CA MET A 165 22.21 -10.29 5.44
C MET A 165 21.94 -9.00 4.68
N LYS A 166 21.59 -7.92 5.39
CA LYS A 166 21.47 -6.57 4.83
C LYS A 166 22.79 -6.05 4.27
N GLN A 167 23.90 -6.26 4.96
CA GLN A 167 25.24 -5.89 4.46
C GLN A 167 25.62 -6.68 3.21
N VAL A 168 25.38 -7.99 3.18
CA VAL A 168 25.62 -8.83 1.99
C VAL A 168 24.71 -8.42 0.83
N TRP A 169 23.43 -8.15 1.10
CA TRP A 169 22.48 -7.69 0.10
C TRP A 169 22.93 -6.35 -0.52
N LEU A 170 23.29 -5.37 0.33
CA LEU A 170 23.84 -4.09 -0.12
C LEU A 170 25.18 -4.23 -0.86
N LEU A 171 26.01 -5.19 -0.49
CA LEU A 171 27.29 -5.48 -1.15
C LEU A 171 27.09 -5.86 -2.62
N PHE A 172 26.06 -6.66 -2.91
CA PHE A 172 25.77 -7.14 -4.26
C PHE A 172 24.86 -6.20 -5.06
N GLU A 173 23.88 -5.57 -4.42
CA GLU A 173 22.94 -4.66 -5.09
C GLU A 173 23.59 -3.29 -5.40
N HIS A 174 24.45 -2.82 -4.50
CA HIS A 174 25.11 -1.53 -4.59
C HIS A 174 26.62 -1.66 -4.34
N PRO A 175 27.43 -1.96 -5.36
CA PRO A 175 28.88 -2.09 -5.20
C PRO A 175 29.56 -0.80 -4.72
N ASP A 176 28.90 0.35 -4.83
CA ASP A 176 29.37 1.65 -4.34
C ASP A 176 29.03 1.93 -2.87
N SER A 177 28.34 1.01 -2.19
CA SER A 177 27.92 1.19 -0.79
C SER A 177 29.09 1.27 0.21
N SER A 178 30.25 0.68 -0.12
CA SER A 178 31.45 0.69 0.72
C SER A 178 32.72 0.50 -0.11
N SER A 179 33.85 1.04 0.35
CA SER A 179 35.17 0.80 -0.27
C SER A 179 35.50 -0.69 -0.40
N ALA A 180 35.10 -1.51 0.59
CA ALA A 180 35.28 -2.96 0.54
C ALA A 180 34.36 -3.62 -0.51
N ALA A 181 33.11 -3.17 -0.62
CA ALA A 181 32.15 -3.61 -1.64
C ALA A 181 32.69 -3.37 -3.05
N ARG A 182 33.27 -2.18 -3.26
CA ARG A 182 33.83 -1.78 -4.55
C ARG A 182 35.02 -2.65 -4.95
N ILE A 183 35.89 -3.00 -4.00
CA ILE A 183 37.03 -3.91 -4.24
C ILE A 183 36.52 -5.31 -4.64
N ILE A 184 35.54 -5.85 -3.90
CA ILE A 184 34.97 -7.17 -4.18
C ILE A 184 34.29 -7.18 -5.56
N ALA A 185 33.54 -6.13 -5.90
CA ALA A 185 32.91 -5.98 -7.22
C ALA A 185 33.94 -5.93 -8.36
N ILE A 186 35.04 -5.17 -8.19
CA ILE A 186 36.13 -5.11 -9.17
C ILE A 186 36.76 -6.49 -9.38
N ILE A 187 37.04 -7.22 -8.30
CA ILE A 187 37.61 -8.58 -8.39
C ILE A 187 36.66 -9.51 -9.15
N SER A 188 35.36 -9.46 -8.85
CA SER A 188 34.34 -10.27 -9.55
C SER A 188 34.33 -10.01 -11.06
N VAL A 189 34.32 -8.74 -11.47
CA VAL A 189 34.38 -8.35 -12.89
C VAL A 189 35.67 -8.85 -13.55
N MET A 190 36.81 -8.72 -12.88
CA MET A 190 38.09 -9.19 -13.42
C MET A 190 38.13 -10.71 -13.62
N VAL A 191 37.58 -11.48 -12.68
CA VAL A 191 37.50 -12.95 -12.81
C VAL A 191 36.63 -13.34 -14.01
N ILE A 192 35.51 -12.66 -14.22
CA ILE A 192 34.63 -12.88 -15.38
C ILE A 192 35.36 -12.55 -16.69
N LEU A 193 36.11 -11.43 -16.74
CA LEU A 193 36.87 -11.07 -17.94
C LEU A 193 37.99 -12.07 -18.24
N ILE A 194 38.74 -12.49 -17.23
CA ILE A 194 39.82 -13.46 -17.38
C ILE A 194 39.28 -14.81 -17.85
N SER A 195 38.14 -15.27 -17.32
CA SER A 195 37.54 -16.55 -17.74
C SER A 195 37.05 -16.51 -19.19
N ILE A 196 36.46 -15.39 -19.63
CA ILE A 196 36.08 -15.18 -21.05
C ILE A 196 37.33 -15.21 -21.94
N VAL A 197 38.42 -14.55 -21.54
CA VAL A 197 39.67 -14.54 -22.31
C VAL A 197 40.26 -15.94 -22.41
N ILE A 198 40.36 -16.68 -21.29
CA ILE A 198 40.86 -18.07 -21.29
C ILE A 198 39.99 -18.94 -22.20
N PHE A 199 38.66 -18.83 -22.09
CA PHE A 199 37.73 -19.56 -22.94
C PHE A 199 37.91 -19.24 -24.43
N CYS A 200 38.10 -17.96 -24.78
CA CYS A 200 38.39 -17.55 -26.15
C CYS A 200 39.72 -18.14 -26.64
N LEU A 201 40.77 -18.13 -25.82
CA LEU A 201 42.08 -18.68 -26.17
C LEU A 201 42.06 -20.21 -26.31
N GLU A 202 41.28 -20.93 -25.50
CA GLU A 202 41.09 -22.38 -25.64
C GLU A 202 40.27 -22.76 -26.89
N THR A 203 39.34 -21.90 -27.30
CA THR A 203 38.48 -22.14 -28.46
C THR A 203 39.19 -21.82 -29.78
N LEU A 204 40.21 -20.95 -29.77
CA LEU A 204 40.99 -20.63 -30.97
C LEU A 204 41.93 -21.79 -31.35
N PRO A 205 41.80 -22.38 -32.57
CA PRO A 205 42.60 -23.52 -33.00
C PRO A 205 44.10 -23.21 -33.09
N ASP A 206 44.47 -21.94 -33.36
CA ASP A 206 45.86 -21.48 -33.49
C ASP A 206 46.73 -21.65 -32.22
N PHE A 207 46.13 -21.76 -31.03
CA PHE A 207 46.85 -21.90 -29.74
C PHE A 207 46.72 -23.29 -29.10
N ARG A 208 46.12 -24.25 -29.81
CA ARG A 208 46.02 -25.64 -29.35
C ARG A 208 47.28 -26.43 -29.72
N ASP A 209 47.90 -26.14 -30.86
CA ASP A 209 49.05 -26.90 -31.39
C ASP A 209 50.38 -26.71 -30.61
N GLU A 210 50.62 -25.56 -29.98
CA GLU A 210 51.90 -25.31 -29.25
C GLU A 210 51.97 -26.03 -27.89
N ARG A 211 50.82 -26.42 -27.30
CA ARG A 211 50.78 -27.15 -26.02
C ARG A 211 51.04 -28.64 -26.19
N ASP A 212 50.61 -29.22 -27.31
CA ASP A 212 50.76 -30.65 -27.60
C ASP A 212 52.18 -31.02 -28.08
N LEU A 213 53.02 -30.05 -28.47
CA LEU A 213 54.40 -30.29 -28.93
C LEU A 213 55.43 -30.46 -27.81
N SER A 214 55.03 -30.36 -26.54
CA SER A 214 55.93 -30.39 -25.37
C SER A 214 56.01 -31.75 -24.63
N LEU A 215 55.31 -32.79 -25.11
CA LEU A 215 55.53 -34.15 -24.60
C LEU A 215 56.71 -34.82 -25.32
N PRO A 216 57.74 -35.32 -24.61
CA PRO A 216 58.79 -36.10 -25.24
C PRO A 216 58.20 -37.42 -25.73
N VAL A 217 58.16 -37.60 -27.04
CA VAL A 217 57.84 -38.88 -27.66
C VAL A 217 58.94 -39.88 -27.28
N CYS A 218 58.64 -40.81 -26.38
CA CYS A 218 59.53 -41.96 -26.15
C CYS A 218 59.56 -42.82 -27.42
N PRO A 219 60.72 -43.06 -28.06
CA PRO A 219 60.78 -43.98 -29.18
C PRO A 219 60.66 -45.40 -28.65
N LEU A 220 59.54 -46.04 -28.99
CA LEU A 220 59.31 -47.48 -28.78
C LEU A 220 60.24 -48.24 -29.72
N SER A 221 61.34 -48.80 -29.20
CA SER A 221 62.20 -49.72 -29.94
C SER A 221 61.66 -51.16 -29.82
N HIS A 222 61.10 -51.67 -30.91
CA HIS A 222 61.00 -53.12 -31.19
C HIS A 222 62.29 -53.56 -31.92
N PRO A 223 62.77 -54.80 -31.74
CA PRO A 223 62.12 -55.99 -32.30
C PRO A 223 61.58 -56.99 -31.27
#